data_AF-A0A1U8K041-F1
#
_entry.id   AF-A0A1U8K041-F1
#
_cell.length_a   1.000
_cell.length_b   1.000
_cell.length_c   1.000
_cell.angle_alpha   90.00
_cell.angle_beta   90.00
_cell.angle_gamma   90.00
#
_symmetry.space_group_name_H-M   'P 1'
#
loop_
_entity.id
_entity.type
_entity.pdbx_description
1 polymer ?
#
loop_
_entity_poly.entity_id
_entity_poly.type
_entity_poly.pdbx_seq_one_letter_code
_entity_poly.pdbx_strand_id
1 'polypeptide(L)'
;MARIKPQALLQQSKRKKGPARISLTTIIMLTLIVVLILFFVYATYRHWTQRSRIHIENRESVIEGDNSFMDSKKSDLPGYAILDTAKGSITVELFKDSSPEVVDQFLDLCQRGHFNGMLFRHVIKHYVIQAGDSDKLGAVEDWTLKGKQYSQLDTSLKHEAFMLGTSKVKHDKKEFELFITTAPIPDLNEKLIVFGKVIKGEDIVQIPYAS
;
A
#
# COMPACT_ATOMS: atom_id res chain seq x y z
N MET A 1 18.02 -11.40 -75.77
CA MET A 1 18.67 -10.25 -75.09
C MET A 1 17.80 -9.01 -75.25
N ALA A 2 17.02 -8.65 -74.23
CA ALA A 2 16.12 -7.49 -74.30
C ALA A 2 16.87 -6.21 -73.89
N ARG A 3 17.03 -5.27 -74.82
CA ARG A 3 17.58 -3.93 -74.55
C ARG A 3 16.51 -3.09 -73.86
N ILE A 4 16.59 -3.01 -72.53
CA ILE A 4 15.79 -2.07 -71.73
C ILE A 4 16.30 -0.65 -72.05
N LYS A 5 15.42 0.19 -72.59
CA LYS A 5 15.73 1.58 -72.93
C LYS A 5 16.17 2.35 -71.66
N PRO A 6 17.31 3.07 -71.69
CA PRO A 6 17.84 3.80 -70.52
C PRO A 6 16.92 4.92 -70.01
N GLN A 7 15.91 5.31 -70.80
CA GLN A 7 14.95 6.35 -70.41
C GLN A 7 13.89 5.88 -69.39
N ALA A 8 13.61 4.58 -69.31
CA ALA A 8 12.67 4.05 -68.31
C ALA A 8 13.23 4.13 -66.88
N LEU A 9 14.55 4.01 -66.72
CA LEU A 9 15.24 4.09 -65.43
C LEU A 9 15.35 5.54 -64.92
N LEU A 10 15.56 6.51 -65.81
CA LEU A 10 15.58 7.93 -65.44
C LEU A 10 14.21 8.46 -65.01
N GLN A 11 13.12 7.83 -65.46
CA GLN A 11 11.77 8.20 -65.08
C GLN A 11 11.38 7.65 -63.69
N GLN A 12 11.96 6.53 -63.25
CA GLN A 12 11.76 5.99 -61.90
C GLN A 12 12.51 6.78 -60.82
N SER A 13 13.64 7.42 -61.14
CA SER A 13 14.43 8.23 -60.21
C SER A 13 13.73 9.54 -59.75
N LYS A 14 12.85 10.10 -60.58
CA LYS A 14 12.14 11.35 -60.25
C LYS A 14 10.93 11.19 -59.33
N ARG A 15 10.55 9.97 -58.93
CA ARG A 15 9.57 9.76 -57.86
C ARG A 15 10.23 9.79 -56.47
N LYS A 16 11.00 10.84 -56.17
CA LYS A 16 11.24 11.20 -54.77
C LYS A 16 9.91 11.71 -54.23
N LYS A 17 9.22 10.87 -53.43
CA LYS A 17 8.11 11.30 -52.59
C LYS A 17 8.60 12.52 -51.81
N GLY A 18 8.07 13.70 -52.14
CA GLY A 18 8.32 14.91 -51.37
C GLY A 18 7.92 14.68 -49.90
N PRO A 19 8.44 15.50 -48.96
CA PRO A 19 8.12 15.36 -47.55
C PRO A 19 6.60 15.27 -47.41
N ALA A 20 6.12 14.17 -46.81
CA ALA A 20 4.71 13.94 -46.61
C ALA A 20 4.15 15.17 -45.91
N ARG A 21 3.28 15.91 -46.61
CA ARG A 21 2.65 17.11 -46.06
C ARG A 21 1.79 16.61 -44.92
N ILE A 22 2.27 16.79 -43.70
CA ILE A 22 1.59 16.37 -42.48
C ILE A 22 0.20 16.99 -42.56
N SER A 23 -0.82 16.15 -42.70
CA SER A 23 -2.19 16.62 -42.88
C SER A 23 -2.57 17.41 -41.63
N LEU A 24 -3.22 18.56 -41.81
CA LEU A 24 -3.72 19.36 -40.69
C LEU A 24 -4.55 18.50 -39.70
N THR A 25 -5.28 17.51 -40.23
CA THR A 25 -6.02 16.52 -39.43
C THR A 25 -5.11 15.68 -38.53
N THR A 26 -3.92 15.27 -38.99
CA THR A 26 -2.96 14.50 -38.18
C THR A 26 -2.36 15.35 -37.06
N ILE A 27 -2.13 16.64 -37.30
CA ILE A 27 -1.65 17.57 -36.27
C ILE A 27 -2.72 17.72 -35.18
N ILE A 28 -3.97 17.96 -35.59
CA ILE A 28 -5.11 18.07 -34.66
C ILE A 28 -5.26 16.78 -33.83
N MET A 29 -5.20 15.60 -34.47
CA MET A 29 -5.30 14.31 -33.78
C MET A 29 -4.16 14.10 -32.77
N LEU A 30 -2.91 14.45 -33.13
CA LEU A 30 -1.77 14.33 -32.22
C LEU A 30 -1.90 15.29 -31.03
N THR A 31 -2.35 16.52 -31.24
CA THR A 31 -2.58 17.47 -30.15
C THR A 31 -3.65 16.96 -29.18
N LEU A 32 -4.72 16.35 -29.69
CA LEU A 32 -5.81 15.82 -28.89
C LEU A 32 -5.37 14.61 -28.05
N ILE A 33 -4.53 13.74 -28.61
CA ILE A 33 -3.91 12.62 -27.90
C ILE A 33 -2.99 13.10 -26.77
N VAL A 34 -2.15 14.11 -27.03
CA VAL A 34 -1.25 14.68 -26.02
C VAL A 34 -2.04 15.30 -24.87
N VAL A 35 -3.13 16.03 -25.16
CA VAL A 35 -4.02 16.60 -24.14
C VAL A 35 -4.69 15.50 -23.31
N LEU A 36 -5.15 14.41 -23.93
CA LEU A 36 -5.72 13.26 -23.22
C LEU A 36 -4.71 12.58 -22.30
N ILE A 37 -3.47 12.40 -22.76
CA ILE A 37 -2.39 11.81 -21.94
C ILE A 37 -2.08 12.73 -20.76
N LEU A 38 -1.94 14.04 -20.99
CA LEU A 38 -1.71 15.01 -19.92
C LEU A 38 -2.87 15.05 -18.93
N PHE A 39 -4.11 14.96 -19.41
CA PHE A 39 -5.28 14.87 -18.56
C PHE A 39 -5.30 13.57 -17.75
N PHE A 40 -4.93 12.44 -18.34
CA PHE A 40 -4.88 11.15 -17.64
C PHE A 40 -3.77 11.15 -16.59
N VAL A 41 -2.57 11.63 -16.92
CA VAL A 41 -1.45 11.80 -15.97
C VAL A 41 -1.85 12.78 -14.87
N TYR A 42 -2.50 13.89 -15.22
CA TYR A 42 -3.02 14.85 -14.24
C TYR A 42 -4.12 14.25 -13.38
N ALA A 43 -5.01 13.44 -13.93
CA ALA A 43 -6.08 12.77 -13.21
C ALA A 43 -5.54 11.69 -12.29
N THR A 44 -4.54 10.90 -12.71
CA THR A 44 -3.83 9.94 -11.86
C THR A 44 -3.06 10.66 -10.75
N TYR A 45 -2.36 11.75 -11.08
CA TYR A 45 -1.66 12.59 -10.10
C TYR A 45 -2.63 13.24 -9.11
N ARG A 46 -3.74 13.80 -9.59
CA ARG A 46 -4.84 14.36 -8.79
C ARG A 46 -5.51 13.29 -7.94
N HIS A 47 -5.82 12.12 -8.48
CA HIS A 47 -6.44 11.04 -7.72
C HIS A 47 -5.53 10.59 -6.57
N TRP A 48 -4.22 10.55 -6.79
CA TRP A 48 -3.26 10.27 -5.73
C TRP A 48 -3.18 11.44 -4.71
N THR A 49 -3.20 12.70 -5.15
CA THR A 49 -3.10 13.89 -4.27
C THR A 49 -4.43 14.36 -3.65
N GLN A 50 -5.58 13.87 -4.11
CA GLN A 50 -6.89 14.26 -3.58
C GLN A 50 -7.36 13.32 -2.48
N ARG A 51 -6.79 12.11 -2.38
CA ARG A 51 -6.87 11.27 -1.17
C ARG A 51 -6.34 12.00 0.07
N SER A 52 -5.37 12.90 -0.11
CA SER A 52 -4.81 13.73 0.97
C SER A 52 -5.55 15.08 1.19
N ARG A 53 -6.51 15.47 0.34
CA ARG A 53 -7.23 16.76 0.50
C ARG A 53 -8.52 16.69 1.32
N ILE A 54 -9.21 15.55 1.37
CA ILE A 54 -10.45 15.40 2.17
C ILE A 54 -10.17 15.47 3.68
N HIS A 55 -8.92 15.29 4.11
CA HIS A 55 -8.53 15.30 5.52
C HIS A 55 -8.07 16.68 6.06
N ILE A 56 -7.92 17.68 5.19
CA ILE A 56 -7.46 19.04 5.57
C ILE A 56 -8.64 19.93 5.99
N GLU A 57 -9.82 19.76 5.40
CA GLU A 57 -10.98 20.64 5.66
C GLU A 57 -11.64 20.41 7.04
N ASN A 58 -11.49 19.21 7.63
CA ASN A 58 -11.97 18.93 8.99
C ASN A 58 -11.00 19.33 10.11
N ARG A 59 -9.86 19.94 9.77
CA ARG A 59 -8.81 20.32 10.75
C ARG A 59 -8.94 21.76 11.26
N GLU A 60 -9.91 22.52 10.77
CA GLU A 60 -9.99 23.97 11.02
C GLU A 60 -10.81 24.36 12.27
N SER A 61 -11.56 23.45 12.89
CA SER A 61 -12.43 23.79 14.03
C SER A 61 -11.96 23.34 15.41
N VAL A 62 -10.87 22.56 15.52
CA VAL A 62 -10.35 22.14 16.83
C VAL A 62 -8.83 22.04 16.77
N ILE A 63 -8.16 23.06 17.31
CA ILE A 63 -6.88 23.05 18.07
C ILE A 63 -6.33 24.49 18.00
N GLU A 64 -6.80 25.34 18.91
CA GLU A 64 -5.93 26.35 19.52
C GLU A 64 -5.12 25.61 20.60
N GLY A 65 -3.79 25.62 20.45
CA GLY A 65 -2.91 24.91 21.37
C GLY A 65 -1.61 24.50 20.69
N ASP A 66 -0.82 25.52 20.38
CA ASP A 66 0.64 25.53 20.29
C ASP A 66 1.36 24.17 20.07
N ASN A 67 1.84 23.97 18.84
CA ASN A 67 3.26 23.74 18.58
C ASN A 67 3.50 23.77 17.06
N SER A 68 4.07 24.89 16.62
CA SER A 68 4.86 24.99 15.40
C SER A 68 5.91 23.88 15.31
N PHE A 69 6.32 23.51 14.10
CA PHE A 69 7.33 22.48 13.72
C PHE A 69 6.78 21.10 13.31
N MET A 70 6.02 21.06 12.21
CA MET A 70 6.02 19.90 11.31
C MET A 70 6.12 20.35 9.86
N ASP A 71 7.26 20.97 9.55
CA ASP A 71 7.78 20.99 8.18
C ASP A 71 9.28 20.64 8.29
N SER A 72 9.74 19.66 7.51
CA SER A 72 11.14 19.17 7.47
C SER A 72 11.61 18.07 8.45
N LYS A 73 10.91 16.93 8.54
CA LYS A 73 11.53 15.67 9.03
C LYS A 73 11.06 14.42 8.31
N LYS A 74 11.23 14.38 6.98
CA LYS A 74 10.88 13.19 6.18
C LYS A 74 11.99 12.12 6.13
N SER A 75 13.21 12.39 6.58
CA SER A 75 14.38 11.55 6.30
C SER A 75 14.79 10.49 7.33
N ASP A 76 14.40 10.59 8.62
CA ASP A 76 15.09 9.79 9.67
C ASP A 76 14.12 8.94 10.53
N LEU A 77 13.07 8.39 9.96
CA LEU A 77 12.22 7.44 10.69
C LEU A 77 12.78 6.02 10.51
N PRO A 78 12.87 5.22 11.59
CA PRO A 78 13.47 3.90 11.54
C PRO A 78 12.69 2.98 10.60
N GLY A 79 13.40 2.30 9.70
CA GLY A 79 12.82 1.34 8.76
C GLY A 79 12.46 -0.02 9.40
N TYR A 80 12.88 -0.23 10.65
CA TYR A 80 12.65 -1.48 11.38
C TYR A 80 12.24 -1.18 12.83
N ALA A 81 11.43 -2.07 13.41
CA ALA A 81 11.10 -2.08 14.84
C ALA A 81 11.36 -3.47 15.43
N ILE A 82 11.63 -3.52 16.72
CA ILE A 82 11.80 -4.77 17.47
C ILE A 82 10.67 -4.83 18.49
N LEU A 83 9.88 -5.90 18.42
CA LEU A 83 8.82 -6.22 19.36
C LEU A 83 9.36 -7.24 20.35
N ASP A 84 9.63 -6.81 21.58
CA ASP A 84 10.05 -7.70 22.66
C ASP A 84 8.82 -8.34 23.31
N THR A 85 8.69 -9.65 23.13
CA THR A 85 7.59 -10.43 23.70
C THR A 85 8.10 -11.40 24.75
N ALA A 86 7.20 -11.92 25.59
CA ALA A 86 7.53 -12.95 26.58
C ALA A 86 8.09 -14.25 25.96
N LYS A 87 7.88 -14.48 24.66
CA LYS A 87 8.37 -15.67 23.94
C LYS A 87 9.66 -15.41 23.16
N GLY A 88 10.08 -14.15 23.03
CA GLY A 88 11.25 -13.75 22.25
C GLY A 88 11.03 -12.44 21.51
N SER A 89 12.09 -11.95 20.88
CA SER A 89 12.05 -10.71 20.11
C SER A 89 11.67 -10.97 18.65
N ILE A 90 10.77 -10.16 18.11
CA ILE A 90 10.34 -10.22 16.71
C ILE A 90 10.82 -8.94 16.03
N THR A 91 11.59 -9.07 14.95
CA THR A 91 12.04 -7.90 14.16
C THR A 91 11.12 -7.71 12.98
N VAL A 92 10.62 -6.48 12.82
CA VAL A 92 9.68 -6.11 11.77
C VAL A 92 10.23 -4.98 10.92
N GLU A 93 10.06 -5.10 9.61
CA GLU A 93 10.28 -4.03 8.64
C GLU A 93 9.02 -3.19 8.49
N LEU A 94 9.17 -1.87 8.44
CA LEU A 94 8.07 -0.92 8.35
C LEU A 94 7.98 -0.36 6.92
N PHE A 95 6.79 -0.45 6.32
CA PHE A 95 6.50 0.00 4.96
C PHE A 95 6.05 1.46 4.92
N LYS A 96 6.97 2.36 5.27
CA LYS A 96 6.70 3.81 5.32
C LYS A 96 6.24 4.38 3.98
N ASP A 97 6.76 3.86 2.87
CA ASP A 97 6.37 4.33 1.53
C ASP A 97 4.93 3.94 1.17
N SER A 98 4.44 2.83 1.72
CA SER A 98 3.10 2.30 1.44
C SER A 98 2.04 2.90 2.38
N SER A 99 2.36 3.01 3.67
CA SER A 99 1.41 3.40 4.72
C SER A 99 2.02 4.42 5.71
N PRO A 100 2.42 5.62 5.27
CA PRO A 100 3.19 6.57 6.08
C PRO A 100 2.45 7.02 7.34
N GLU A 101 1.16 7.34 7.23
CA GLU A 101 0.35 7.82 8.35
C GLU A 101 0.24 6.79 9.49
N VAL A 102 0.09 5.50 9.13
CA VAL A 102 0.00 4.40 10.10
C VAL A 102 1.35 4.12 10.74
N VAL A 103 2.43 4.15 9.94
CA VAL A 103 3.79 3.98 10.46
C VAL A 103 4.14 5.10 11.44
N ASP A 104 3.82 6.36 11.11
CA ASP A 104 4.07 7.49 12.00
C ASP A 104 3.27 7.38 13.30
N GLN A 105 1.99 6.97 13.23
CA GLN A 105 1.18 6.71 14.42
C GLN A 105 1.73 5.55 15.25
N PHE A 106 2.13 4.45 14.63
CA PHE A 106 2.73 3.31 15.31
C PHE A 106 4.01 3.73 16.05
N LEU A 107 4.88 4.51 15.41
CA LEU A 107 6.12 4.99 16.03
C LEU A 107 5.87 5.95 17.19
N ASP A 108 4.89 6.86 17.08
CA ASP A 108 4.49 7.75 18.18
C ASP A 108 3.96 6.93 19.38
N LEU A 109 3.16 5.89 19.14
CA LEU A 109 2.67 4.99 20.19
C LEU A 109 3.79 4.16 20.83
N CYS A 110 4.75 3.67 20.05
CA CYS A 110 5.95 3.02 20.58
C CYS A 110 6.74 3.95 21.50
N GLN A 111 6.95 5.21 21.11
CA GLN A 111 7.66 6.20 21.92
C GLN A 111 6.94 6.52 23.24
N ARG A 112 5.61 6.52 23.22
CA ARG A 112 4.78 6.68 24.42
C ARG A 112 4.71 5.43 25.30
N GLY A 113 5.28 4.31 24.86
CA GLY A 113 5.21 3.04 25.57
C GLY A 113 3.83 2.40 25.58
N HIS A 114 2.96 2.73 24.60
CA HIS A 114 1.57 2.23 24.53
C HIS A 114 1.49 0.71 24.45
N PHE A 115 2.44 0.07 23.76
CA PHE A 115 2.50 -1.39 23.61
C PHE A 115 3.11 -2.12 24.82
N ASN A 116 3.65 -1.39 25.81
CA ASN A 116 4.30 -2.03 26.95
C ASN A 116 3.27 -2.74 27.84
N GLY A 117 3.42 -4.05 28.00
CA GLY A 117 2.45 -4.87 28.73
C GLY A 117 1.18 -5.19 27.94
N MET A 118 1.11 -4.80 26.66
CA MET A 118 0.00 -5.20 25.79
C MET A 118 0.01 -6.70 25.58
N LEU A 119 -1.16 -7.33 25.75
CA LEU A 119 -1.32 -8.76 25.56
C LEU A 119 -1.78 -9.07 24.14
N PHE A 120 -1.36 -10.23 23.64
CA PHE A 120 -1.97 -10.86 22.47
C PHE A 120 -3.30 -11.46 22.90
N ARG A 121 -4.41 -10.74 22.67
CA ARG A 121 -5.75 -11.16 23.09
C ARG A 121 -6.28 -12.35 22.29
N HIS A 122 -6.00 -12.38 20.99
CA HIS A 122 -6.48 -13.44 20.10
C HIS A 122 -5.34 -14.01 19.26
N VAL A 123 -5.21 -15.33 19.28
CA VAL A 123 -4.23 -16.07 18.49
C VAL A 123 -4.96 -17.16 17.73
N ILE A 124 -5.19 -16.94 16.45
CA ILE A 124 -5.82 -17.91 15.56
C ILE A 124 -4.73 -18.61 14.76
N LYS A 125 -4.59 -19.91 15.02
CA LYS A 125 -3.57 -20.76 14.39
C LYS A 125 -3.72 -20.73 12.87
N HIS A 126 -2.61 -20.48 12.18
CA HIS A 126 -2.54 -20.37 10.71
C HIS A 126 -3.47 -19.29 10.14
N TYR A 127 -3.69 -18.21 10.87
CA TYR A 127 -4.47 -17.08 10.38
C TYR A 127 -3.87 -15.75 10.86
N VAL A 128 -4.24 -15.30 12.06
CA VAL A 128 -3.87 -13.97 12.56
C VAL A 128 -3.71 -13.97 14.07
N ILE A 129 -2.79 -13.14 14.54
CA ILE A 129 -2.61 -12.75 15.93
C ILE A 129 -3.06 -11.31 16.07
N GLN A 130 -3.86 -11.01 17.08
CA GLN A 130 -4.31 -9.67 17.44
C GLN A 130 -3.75 -9.28 18.81
N ALA A 131 -3.10 -8.12 18.86
CA ALA A 131 -2.69 -7.41 20.06
C ALA A 131 -3.43 -6.07 20.14
N GLY A 132 -3.90 -5.69 21.32
CA GLY A 132 -4.67 -4.46 21.52
C GLY A 132 -5.48 -4.49 22.79
N ASP A 133 -6.14 -3.38 23.10
CA ASP A 133 -7.00 -3.26 24.28
C ASP A 133 -8.48 -3.60 24.01
N SER A 134 -8.85 -3.65 22.73
CA SER A 134 -10.19 -3.97 22.29
C SER A 134 -10.53 -5.43 22.58
N ASP A 135 -11.46 -5.64 23.51
CA ASP A 135 -12.16 -6.92 23.71
C ASP A 135 -13.20 -7.20 22.59
N LYS A 136 -13.22 -6.38 21.54
CA LYS A 136 -14.15 -6.53 20.41
C LYS A 136 -13.68 -7.67 19.52
N LEU A 137 -14.09 -8.87 19.92
CA LEU A 137 -13.98 -10.11 19.16
C LEU A 137 -14.61 -10.03 17.75
N GLY A 138 -15.51 -9.06 17.52
CA GLY A 138 -16.31 -8.96 16.28
C GLY A 138 -15.50 -8.79 14.99
N ALA A 139 -14.35 -8.09 15.00
CA ALA A 139 -13.52 -7.97 13.80
C ALA A 139 -12.88 -9.31 13.43
N VAL A 140 -12.34 -10.03 14.42
CA VAL A 140 -11.68 -11.32 14.22
C VAL A 140 -12.69 -12.45 13.95
N GLU A 141 -13.86 -12.45 14.59
CA GLU A 141 -14.93 -13.42 14.32
C GLU A 141 -15.48 -13.31 12.91
N ASP A 142 -15.82 -12.11 12.43
CA ASP A 142 -16.30 -11.91 11.05
C ASP A 142 -15.23 -12.37 10.03
N TRP A 143 -13.96 -12.14 10.34
CA TRP A 143 -12.85 -12.57 9.51
C TRP A 143 -12.64 -14.08 9.50
N THR A 144 -12.83 -14.74 10.65
CA THR A 144 -12.66 -16.19 10.79
C THR A 144 -13.81 -16.95 10.14
N LEU A 145 -15.04 -16.45 10.27
CA LEU A 145 -16.23 -16.99 9.60
C LEU A 145 -16.07 -16.95 8.06
N LYS A 146 -15.61 -15.82 7.53
CA LYS A 146 -15.30 -15.68 6.09
C LYS A 146 -14.07 -16.50 5.68
N GLY A 147 -13.02 -16.54 6.52
CA GLY A 147 -11.78 -17.29 6.27
C GLY A 147 -11.99 -18.78 6.05
N LYS A 148 -12.92 -19.43 6.79
CA LYS A 148 -13.29 -20.84 6.58
C LYS A 148 -13.89 -21.12 5.20
N GLN A 149 -14.53 -20.15 4.54
CA GLN A 149 -15.03 -20.31 3.17
C GLN A 149 -13.90 -20.26 2.15
N TYR A 150 -12.82 -19.52 2.43
CA TYR A 150 -11.71 -19.34 1.49
C TYR A 150 -10.65 -20.47 1.56
N SER A 151 -10.52 -21.19 2.68
CA SER A 151 -9.61 -22.35 2.76
C SER A 151 -9.98 -23.52 1.84
N GLN A 152 -11.12 -23.43 1.15
CA GLN A 152 -11.65 -24.45 0.23
C GLN A 152 -11.49 -24.05 -1.26
N LEU A 153 -10.96 -22.86 -1.56
CA LEU A 153 -10.77 -22.38 -2.93
C LEU A 153 -9.27 -22.20 -3.21
N ASP A 154 -8.77 -22.94 -4.20
CA ASP A 154 -7.39 -22.94 -4.68
C ASP A 154 -6.83 -21.51 -4.83
N THR A 155 -5.93 -21.12 -3.92
CA THR A 155 -5.54 -19.72 -3.75
C THR A 155 -4.34 -19.37 -4.64
N SER A 156 -4.64 -18.82 -5.82
CA SER A 156 -3.67 -18.12 -6.69
C SER A 156 -3.59 -16.61 -6.40
N LEU A 157 -4.01 -16.14 -5.21
CA LEU A 157 -3.82 -14.75 -4.79
C LEU A 157 -2.62 -14.65 -3.85
N LYS A 158 -1.54 -14.03 -4.35
CA LYS A 158 -0.30 -13.72 -3.64
C LYS A 158 -0.57 -12.83 -2.43
N HIS A 159 -0.73 -13.41 -1.25
CA HIS A 159 -0.53 -12.71 0.02
C HIS A 159 0.54 -13.46 0.80
N GLU A 160 1.55 -12.74 1.25
CA GLU A 160 2.65 -13.33 2.01
C GLU A 160 2.25 -13.43 3.49
N ALA A 161 2.69 -14.50 4.15
CA ALA A 161 2.54 -14.63 5.60
C ALA A 161 3.39 -13.57 6.32
N PHE A 162 3.16 -13.42 7.62
CA PHE A 162 3.94 -12.56 8.51
C PHE A 162 3.85 -11.06 8.22
N MET A 163 2.70 -10.63 7.73
CA MET A 163 2.40 -9.22 7.51
C MET A 163 1.90 -8.58 8.80
N LEU A 164 2.36 -7.35 9.06
CA LEU A 164 1.88 -6.49 10.12
C LEU A 164 0.83 -5.53 9.57
N GLY A 165 -0.29 -5.43 10.27
CA GLY A 165 -1.37 -4.52 9.90
C GLY A 165 -2.11 -3.95 11.10
N THR A 166 -2.90 -2.91 10.83
CA THR A 166 -3.89 -2.37 11.77
C THR A 166 -5.28 -2.44 11.15
N SER A 167 -6.32 -2.49 11.97
CA SER A 167 -7.70 -2.38 11.51
C SER A 167 -7.93 -1.08 10.74
N LYS A 168 -8.74 -1.14 9.68
CA LYS A 168 -9.19 0.03 8.91
C LYS A 168 -10.28 0.83 9.62
N VAL A 169 -10.86 0.28 10.68
CA VAL A 169 -11.89 0.97 11.46
C VAL A 169 -11.25 2.21 12.07
N LYS A 170 -11.90 3.36 11.93
CA LYS A 170 -11.46 4.59 12.60
C LYS A 170 -11.58 4.38 14.11
N HIS A 171 -10.48 4.00 14.72
CA HIS A 171 -10.36 4.05 16.16
C HIS A 171 -10.14 5.51 16.57
N ASP A 172 -10.72 5.89 17.70
CA ASP A 172 -10.24 7.07 18.41
C ASP A 172 -8.73 6.94 18.60
N LYS A 173 -7.99 8.06 18.55
CA LYS A 173 -6.51 8.14 18.57
C LYS A 173 -5.80 7.34 19.69
N LYS A 174 -6.55 6.81 20.66
CA LYS A 174 -6.06 6.05 21.82
C LYS A 174 -6.03 4.53 21.61
N GLU A 175 -6.74 3.99 20.62
CA GLU A 175 -6.88 2.55 20.44
C GLU A 175 -6.20 2.14 19.12
N PHE A 176 -5.04 1.49 19.22
CA PHE A 176 -4.32 0.93 18.08
C PHE A 176 -4.31 -0.58 18.23
N GLU A 177 -4.93 -1.27 17.27
CA GLU A 177 -4.95 -2.73 17.21
C GLU A 177 -3.85 -3.21 16.26
N LEU A 178 -2.92 -4.00 16.80
CA LEU A 178 -1.84 -4.60 16.03
C LEU A 178 -2.23 -6.02 15.60
N PHE A 179 -2.20 -6.28 14.30
CA PHE A 179 -2.42 -7.60 13.72
C PHE A 179 -1.13 -8.14 13.10
N ILE A 180 -0.83 -9.41 13.36
CA ILE A 180 0.28 -10.14 12.74
C ILE A 180 -0.30 -11.38 12.06
N THR A 181 -0.15 -11.49 10.73
CA THR A 181 -0.63 -12.68 10.01
C THR A 181 0.34 -13.85 10.17
N THR A 182 -0.17 -15.06 10.36
CA THR A 182 0.66 -16.28 10.48
C THR A 182 0.55 -17.19 9.26
N ALA A 183 -0.37 -16.87 8.35
CA ALA A 183 -0.56 -17.52 7.06
C ALA A 183 -1.01 -16.49 6.01
N PRO A 184 -0.96 -16.85 4.70
CA PRO A 184 -1.61 -16.08 3.65
C PRO A 184 -3.09 -15.90 3.93
N ILE A 185 -3.57 -14.65 3.91
CA ILE A 185 -4.98 -14.33 4.06
C ILE A 185 -5.47 -13.74 2.73
N PRO A 186 -6.44 -14.36 2.05
CA PRO A 186 -7.08 -13.74 0.89
C PRO A 186 -7.80 -12.47 1.34
N ASP A 187 -7.66 -11.42 0.54
CA ASP A 187 -8.26 -10.09 0.77
C ASP A 187 -7.77 -9.41 2.06
N LEU A 188 -6.53 -9.69 2.48
CA LEU A 188 -5.89 -9.04 3.64
C LEU A 188 -5.98 -7.51 3.54
N ASN A 189 -5.68 -6.98 2.35
CA ASN A 189 -5.69 -5.55 2.07
C ASN A 189 -7.07 -4.92 2.15
N GLU A 190 -8.16 -5.69 2.08
CA GLU A 190 -9.52 -5.18 2.27
C GLU A 190 -9.84 -5.01 3.76
N LYS A 191 -9.28 -5.87 4.61
CA LYS A 191 -9.55 -5.96 6.05
C LYS A 191 -8.61 -5.08 6.89
N LEU A 192 -7.33 -5.05 6.53
CA LEU A 192 -6.25 -4.41 7.28
C LEU A 192 -5.53 -3.36 6.44
N ILE A 193 -4.95 -2.36 7.12
CA ILE A 193 -3.91 -1.52 6.55
C ILE A 193 -2.57 -2.18 6.87
N VAL A 194 -1.96 -2.79 5.87
CA VAL A 194 -0.64 -3.40 6.02
C VAL A 194 0.41 -2.29 6.08
N PHE A 195 1.22 -2.29 7.14
CA PHE A 195 2.25 -1.27 7.37
C PHE A 195 3.63 -1.86 7.67
N GLY A 196 3.77 -3.19 7.69
CA GLY A 196 5.06 -3.82 7.87
C GLY A 196 5.04 -5.32 7.64
N LYS A 197 6.20 -5.96 7.85
CA LYS A 197 6.40 -7.40 7.70
C LYS A 197 7.43 -7.90 8.72
N VAL A 198 7.22 -9.08 9.28
CA VAL A 198 8.23 -9.75 10.10
C VAL A 198 9.38 -10.20 9.21
N ILE A 199 10.59 -9.85 9.61
CA ILE A 199 11.83 -10.26 8.92
C ILE A 199 12.69 -11.20 9.77
N LYS A 200 12.46 -11.25 11.09
CA LYS A 200 13.08 -12.21 12.02
C LYS A 200 12.12 -12.53 13.17
N GLY A 201 12.19 -13.76 13.68
CA GLY A 201 11.29 -14.24 14.74
C GLY A 201 9.98 -14.83 14.21
N GLU A 202 9.97 -15.33 12.97
CA GLU A 202 8.81 -16.04 12.39
C GLU A 202 8.44 -17.27 13.23
N ASP A 203 9.44 -17.97 13.77
CA ASP A 203 9.29 -19.10 14.68
C ASP A 203 8.55 -18.69 15.96
N ILE A 204 8.84 -17.51 16.51
CA ILE A 204 8.17 -16.94 17.70
C ILE A 204 6.70 -16.64 17.41
N VAL A 205 6.42 -16.09 16.23
CA VAL A 205 5.07 -15.76 15.76
C VAL A 205 4.23 -17.03 15.49
N GLN A 206 4.86 -18.14 15.11
CA GLN A 206 4.18 -19.41 14.85
C GLN A 206 3.94 -20.27 16.09
N ILE A 207 4.51 -19.92 17.25
CA ILE A 207 4.36 -20.73 18.47
C ILE A 207 2.88 -20.79 18.85
N PRO A 208 2.27 -21.99 18.90
CA PRO A 208 0.90 -22.12 19.39
C PRO A 208 0.89 -21.72 20.87
N TYR A 209 0.01 -20.78 21.26
CA TYR A 209 -0.35 -20.63 22.66
C TYR A 209 -0.99 -21.96 23.09
N ALA A 210 -0.24 -22.76 23.84
CA ALA A 210 -0.80 -23.86 24.61
C ALA A 210 -1.71 -23.23 25.67
N SER A 211 -3.01 -23.40 25.49
CA SER A 211 -4.04 -23.08 26.48
C SER A 211 -3.85 -23.88 27.75
#